data_AF-A0A351X9N3-F1
#
_entry.id   AF-A0A351X9N3-F1
#
_cell.length_a   1.000
_cell.length_b   1.000
_cell.length_c   1.000
_cell.angle_alpha   90.00
_cell.angle_beta   90.00
_cell.angle_gamma   90.00
#
_symmetry.space_group_name_H-M   'P 1'
#
loop_
_entity.id
_entity.type
_entity.pdbx_description
1 polymer ?
#
loop_
_entity_poly.entity_id
_entity_poly.type
_entity_poly.pdbx_seq_one_letter_code
_entity_poly.pdbx_strand_id
1 'polypeptide(L)'
;MNLVNIGFGNLVNADRVISVISPESAPAKRLVQKSKEDGTLIDATHGRKTQSVIVTDSDNIILSYMDLKQISTRFGSEVEYDE
;
A
#
# COMPACT_ATOMS: atom_id res chain seq x y z
N MET A 1 -7.30 3.71 17.37
CA MET A 1 -6.75 2.94 16.24
C MET A 1 -7.50 3.42 15.00
N ASN A 2 -6.82 4.14 14.12
CA ASN A 2 -7.42 4.71 12.92
C ASN A 2 -7.34 3.69 11.77
N LEU A 3 -8.42 2.93 11.55
CA LEU A 3 -8.45 1.88 10.51
C LEU A 3 -9.00 2.42 9.19
N VAL A 4 -8.22 2.26 8.12
CA VAL A 4 -8.59 2.67 6.77
C VAL A 4 -8.75 1.46 5.87
N ASN A 5 -9.84 1.43 5.09
CA ASN A 5 -10.09 0.38 4.11
C ASN A 5 -9.14 0.46 2.92
N ILE A 6 -8.50 -0.67 2.61
CA ILE A 6 -7.55 -0.81 1.50
C ILE A 6 -8.00 -1.88 0.49
N GLY A 7 -9.31 -2.15 0.43
CA GLY A 7 -9.95 -3.01 -0.57
C GLY A 7 -10.40 -4.34 0.02
N PHE A 8 -11.51 -4.88 -0.50
CA PHE A 8 -12.07 -6.19 -0.10
C PHE A 8 -12.33 -6.37 1.41
N GLY A 9 -12.63 -5.27 2.12
CA GLY A 9 -12.80 -5.31 3.57
C GLY A 9 -11.48 -5.39 4.36
N ASN A 10 -10.32 -5.41 3.69
CA ASN A 10 -9.03 -5.28 4.36
C ASN A 10 -8.87 -3.88 4.94
N LEU A 11 -8.35 -3.82 6.16
CA LEU A 11 -8.13 -2.59 6.91
C LEU A 11 -6.65 -2.47 7.28
N VAL A 12 -6.11 -1.26 7.23
CA VAL A 12 -4.77 -0.93 7.73
C VAL A 12 -4.85 0.15 8.80
N ASN A 13 -3.97 0.10 9.79
CA ASN A 13 -3.83 1.19 10.75
C ASN A 13 -3.13 2.37 10.08
N ALA A 14 -3.87 3.43 9.80
CA ALA A 14 -3.36 4.63 9.15
C ALA A 14 -2.27 5.33 9.96
N ASP A 15 -2.31 5.21 11.29
CA ASP A 15 -1.33 5.82 12.20
C ASP A 15 0.08 5.19 12.06
N ARG A 16 0.19 4.05 11.37
CA ARG A 16 1.44 3.27 11.15
C ARG A 16 1.92 3.32 9.70
N VAL A 17 1.21 4.04 8.82
CA VAL A 17 1.59 4.15 7.40
C VAL A 17 2.57 5.31 7.22
N ILE A 18 3.74 5.02 6.66
CA ILE A 18 4.74 6.03 6.30
C ILE A 18 4.45 6.59 4.91
N SER A 19 4.10 5.72 3.95
CA SER A 19 3.87 6.14 2.56
C SER A 19 3.01 5.15 1.79
N VAL A 20 2.40 5.65 0.72
CA VAL A 20 1.71 4.84 -0.30
C VAL A 20 2.36 5.17 -1.64
N ILE A 21 2.87 4.17 -2.34
CA ILE A 21 3.65 4.34 -3.57
C ILE A 21 3.12 3.46 -4.71
N SER A 22 3.46 3.83 -5.94
CA SER A 22 3.16 3.03 -7.14
C SER A 22 4.01 1.76 -7.18
N PRO A 23 3.44 0.59 -7.53
CA PRO A 23 4.18 -0.67 -7.67
C PRO A 23 5.08 -0.73 -8.92
N GLU A 24 4.98 0.24 -9.83
CA GLU A 24 5.56 0.13 -11.17
C GLU A 24 7.09 0.38 -11.19
N SER A 25 7.60 1.14 -10.22
CA SER A 25 9.03 1.52 -10.16
C SER A 25 9.94 0.34 -9.77
N ALA A 26 11.18 0.33 -10.28
CA ALA A 26 12.17 -0.68 -9.91
C ALA A 26 12.47 -0.72 -8.38
N PRO A 27 12.58 0.42 -7.67
CA PRO A 27 12.71 0.41 -6.21
C PRO A 27 11.50 -0.21 -5.49
N ALA A 28 10.27 0.09 -5.91
CA ALA A 28 9.08 -0.51 -5.31
C ALA A 28 9.06 -2.03 -5.49
N LYS A 29 9.39 -2.52 -6.69
CA LYS A 29 9.50 -3.97 -6.96
C LYS A 29 10.54 -4.65 -6.05
N ARG A 30 11.70 -4.02 -5.84
CA ARG A 30 12.72 -4.53 -4.90
C ARG A 30 12.22 -4.55 -3.46
N LEU A 31 11.49 -3.52 -3.03
CA LEU A 31 10.92 -3.45 -1.68
C LEU A 31 9.93 -4.60 -1.44
N VAL A 32 9.03 -4.84 -2.39
CA VAL A 32 8.07 -5.94 -2.34
C VAL A 32 8.79 -7.30 -2.29
N GLN A 33 9.78 -7.50 -3.16
CA GLN A 33 10.56 -8.75 -3.16
C GLN A 33 11.25 -8.98 -1.82
N LYS A 34 11.92 -7.96 -1.28
CA LYS A 34 12.59 -8.03 0.02
C LYS A 34 11.62 -8.40 1.14
N SER A 35 10.47 -7.73 1.24
CA SER A 35 9.47 -8.06 2.27
C SER A 35 8.91 -9.48 2.14
N LYS A 36 8.88 -10.05 0.92
CA LYS A 36 8.50 -11.45 0.71
C LYS A 36 9.57 -12.41 1.25
N GLU A 37 10.84 -12.09 1.03
CA GLU A 37 11.98 -12.85 1.54
C GLU A 37 12.06 -12.78 3.07
N ASP A 38 11.81 -11.59 3.63
CA ASP A 38 11.82 -11.32 5.07
C ASP A 38 10.55 -11.80 5.80
N GLY A 39 9.52 -12.25 5.06
CA GLY A 39 8.25 -12.71 5.63
C GLY A 39 7.36 -11.59 6.18
N THR A 40 7.63 -10.33 5.85
CA THR A 40 6.88 -9.14 6.30
C THR A 40 5.85 -8.63 5.29
N LEU A 41 5.77 -9.24 4.11
CA LEU A 41 4.78 -8.91 3.08
C LEU A 41 3.37 -9.33 3.50
N ILE A 42 2.42 -8.40 3.40
CA ILE A 42 0.98 -8.64 3.57
C ILE A 42 0.31 -8.42 2.21
N ASP A 43 -0.22 -9.49 1.64
CA ASP A 43 -0.96 -9.41 0.37
C ASP A 43 -2.45 -9.20 0.62
N ALA A 44 -2.93 -7.97 0.41
CA ALA A 44 -4.34 -7.59 0.53
C ALA A 44 -5.04 -7.46 -0.84
N THR A 45 -4.43 -7.98 -1.91
CA THR A 45 -4.93 -7.82 -3.29
C THR A 45 -6.06 -8.78 -3.67
N HIS A 46 -6.26 -9.86 -2.90
CA HIS A 46 -7.17 -10.96 -3.26
C HIS A 46 -6.93 -11.53 -4.67
N GLY A 47 -5.66 -11.64 -5.08
CA GLY A 47 -5.28 -12.17 -6.39
C GLY A 47 -5.51 -11.21 -7.57
N ARG A 48 -5.92 -9.97 -7.30
CA ARG A 48 -5.97 -8.92 -8.33
C ARG A 48 -4.59 -8.28 -8.54
N LYS A 49 -4.42 -7.59 -9.67
CA LYS A 49 -3.22 -6.80 -9.94
C LYS A 49 -3.02 -5.77 -8.81
N THR A 50 -1.83 -5.76 -8.21
CA THR A 50 -1.39 -4.71 -7.29
C THR A 50 -1.41 -3.35 -7.98
N GLN A 51 -2.13 -2.40 -7.41
CA GLN A 51 -2.19 -1.01 -7.90
C GLN A 51 -1.48 -0.04 -6.95
N SER A 52 -1.23 -0.45 -5.71
CA SER A 52 -0.50 0.34 -4.71
C SER A 52 0.29 -0.53 -3.76
N VAL A 53 1.36 0.06 -3.23
CA VAL A 53 2.20 -0.51 -2.17
C VAL A 53 2.15 0.44 -0.99
N ILE A 54 1.74 -0.05 0.16
CA ILE A 54 1.69 0.71 1.41
C ILE A 54 2.90 0.30 2.25
N VAL A 55 3.68 1.29 2.66
CA VAL A 55 4.87 1.12 3.49
C VAL A 55 4.51 1.52 4.91
N THR A 56 4.78 0.61 5.85
CA THR A 56 4.61 0.87 7.28
C THR A 56 5.94 1.13 7.96
N ASP A 57 5.88 1.67 9.16
CA ASP A 57 7.00 1.87 10.10
C ASP A 57 7.42 0.59 10.86
N SER A 58 6.83 -0.57 10.57
CA SER A 58 7.24 -1.89 11.11
C SER A 58 7.92 -2.78 10.07
N ASP A 59 8.43 -2.20 8.99
CA ASP A 59 8.97 -2.92 7.81
C ASP A 59 7.96 -3.83 7.09
N ASN A 60 6.69 -3.83 7.52
CA ASN A 60 5.63 -4.49 6.77
C ASN A 60 5.34 -3.71 5.49
N ILE A 61 5.26 -4.45 4.39
CA ILE A 61 4.84 -3.96 3.09
C ILE A 61 3.49 -4.57 2.79
N ILE A 62 2.51 -3.72 2.48
CA ILE A 62 1.14 -4.16 2.20
C ILE A 62 0.81 -3.89 0.73
N LEU A 63 0.39 -4.92 0.01
CA LEU A 63 -0.05 -4.79 -1.38
C LEU A 63 -1.56 -4.59 -1.42
N SER A 64 -2.04 -3.61 -2.19
CA SER A 64 -3.47 -3.40 -2.39
C SER A 64 -3.84 -3.37 -3.88
N TYR A 65 -5.07 -3.81 -4.17
CA TYR A 65 -5.70 -3.68 -5.48
C TYR A 65 -6.15 -2.25 -5.77
N MET A 66 -6.34 -1.43 -4.73
CA MET A 66 -6.80 -0.07 -4.91
C MET A 66 -5.66 0.82 -5.41
N ASP A 67 -5.97 1.72 -6.32
CA ASP A 67 -4.98 2.66 -6.83
C ASP A 67 -4.64 3.75 -5.80
N LEU A 68 -3.56 4.48 -6.07
CA LEU A 68 -3.04 5.54 -5.21
C LEU A 68 -4.10 6.61 -4.89
N LYS A 69 -4.92 7.01 -5.88
CA LYS A 69 -5.95 8.04 -5.73
C LYS A 69 -7.06 7.58 -4.77
N GLN A 70 -7.50 6.33 -4.94
CA GLN A 70 -8.51 5.73 -4.07
C GLN A 70 -8.01 5.60 -2.63
N ILE A 71 -6.74 5.26 -2.45
CA ILE A 71 -6.14 5.18 -1.11
C ILE A 71 -5.96 6.58 -0.53
N SER A 72 -5.36 7.53 -1.25
CA SER A 72 -5.08 8.87 -0.73
C SER A 72 -6.34 9.56 -0.20
N THR A 73 -7.44 9.46 -0.94
CA THR A 73 -8.76 10.00 -0.53
C THR A 73 -9.19 9.46 0.84
N ARG A 74 -8.89 8.20 1.13
CA ARG A 74 -9.24 7.57 2.41
C ARG A 74 -8.29 7.93 3.55
N PHE A 75 -7.06 8.30 3.22
CA PHE A 75 -6.09 8.84 4.17
C PHE A 75 -6.24 10.36 4.36
N GLY A 76 -7.21 10.99 3.68
CA GLY A 76 -7.44 12.44 3.76
C GLY A 76 -6.43 13.27 2.97
N SER A 77 -5.74 12.66 1.99
CA SER A 77 -4.79 13.34 1.10
C SER A 77 -5.36 13.47 -0.31
N GLU A 78 -5.43 14.70 -0.81
CA GLU A 78 -5.62 14.97 -2.24
C GLU A 78 -4.28 14.80 -2.95
N VAL A 79 -4.22 13.93 -3.95
CA VAL A 79 -3.03 13.75 -4.79
C VAL A 79 -3.32 14.43 -6.11
N GLU A 80 -2.72 15.59 -6.33
CA GLU A 80 -2.65 16.22 -7.65
C GLU A 80 -1.59 15.46 -8.47
N TYR A 81 -1.97 15.09 -9.68
CA TYR A 81 -1.05 14.54 -10.67
C TYR A 81 -0.78 15.63 -11.70
N ASP A 82 0.49 15.94 -11.95
CA ASP A 82 0.87 16.70 -13.16
C ASP A 82 0.61 15.80 -14.37
N GLU A 83 -0.26 16.25 -15.29
CA GLU A 83 -0.49 15.62 -16.60
C GLU A 83 0.74 15.68 -17.51
#